data_AF-A0A495QYL1-F1
#
_entry.id   AF-A0A495QYL1-F1
#
_cell.length_a   1.000
_cell.length_b   1.000
_cell.length_c   1.000
_cell.angle_alpha   90.00
_cell.angle_beta   90.00
_cell.angle_gamma   90.00
#
_symmetry.space_group_name_H-M   'P 1'
#
loop_
_entity.id
_entity.type
_entity.pdbx_description
1 polymer ?
#
loop_
_entity_poly.entity_id
_entity_poly.type
_entity_poly.pdbx_seq_one_letter_code
_entity_poly.pdbx_strand_id
1 'polypeptide(L)'
;MSPSVEAKQLVERYVAQWNEPDPTVRSKIIRELWAPDGVHVLVDPPQAMREAATALAFPVPPLEVRGHEALDVRVAHAYTMFLASGEHFFEAASEPSVLLPHVIAFRWAMLTTGAREVVGGGLDVLALDDEGRIRSDHQYINAT
;
A
#
# COMPACT_ATOMS: atom_id res chain seq x y z
N MET A 1 -10.46 21.77 2.11
CA MET A 1 -11.59 21.13 1.38
C MET A 1 -12.42 20.39 2.42
N SER A 2 -13.38 19.52 2.06
CA SER A 2 -13.94 18.61 3.07
C SER A 2 -12.92 17.49 3.36
N PRO A 3 -12.94 16.89 4.58
CA PRO A 3 -12.05 15.77 4.92
C PRO A 3 -12.18 14.58 3.96
N SER A 4 -13.37 14.34 3.41
CA SER A 4 -13.62 13.27 2.43
C SER A 4 -12.91 13.50 1.09
N VAL A 5 -12.85 14.75 0.61
CA VAL A 5 -12.15 15.10 -0.64
C VAL A 5 -10.65 14.98 -0.46
N GLU A 6 -10.12 15.40 0.69
CA GLU A 6 -8.69 15.27 1.02
C GLU A 6 -8.27 13.80 1.13
N ALA A 7 -9.08 12.96 1.79
CA ALA A 7 -8.83 11.52 1.86
C ALA A 7 -8.84 10.84 0.48
N LYS A 8 -9.76 11.24 -0.41
CA LYS A 8 -9.81 10.73 -1.79
C LYS A 8 -8.54 11.09 -2.57
N GLN A 9 -8.11 12.34 -2.52
CA GLN A 9 -6.89 12.80 -3.20
C GLN A 9 -5.64 12.09 -2.66
N LEU A 10 -5.58 11.86 -1.34
CA LEU A 10 -4.50 11.08 -0.74
C LEU A 10 -4.47 9.65 -1.29
N VAL A 11 -5.62 8.96 -1.31
CA VAL A 11 -5.71 7.58 -1.81
C VAL A 11 -5.36 7.48 -3.30
N GLU A 12 -5.77 8.44 -4.12
CA GLU A 12 -5.38 8.50 -5.53
C GLU A 12 -3.85 8.58 -5.69
N ARG A 13 -3.18 9.43 -4.90
CA ARG A 13 -1.70 9.53 -4.91
C ARG A 13 -1.02 8.29 -4.33
N TYR A 14 -1.60 7.69 -3.30
CA TYR A 14 -1.11 6.44 -2.72
C TYR A 14 -1.20 5.29 -3.73
N VAL A 15 -2.30 5.14 -4.46
CA VAL A 15 -2.39 4.11 -5.50
C VAL A 15 -1.42 4.39 -6.65
N ALA A 16 -1.19 5.67 -6.99
CA ALA A 16 -0.27 6.05 -8.06
C ALA A 16 1.18 5.59 -7.82
N GLN A 17 1.72 5.64 -6.60
CA GLN A 17 3.09 5.15 -6.34
C GLN A 17 3.27 3.67 -6.72
N TRP A 18 2.23 2.85 -6.53
CA TRP A 18 2.28 1.42 -6.83
C TRP A 18 2.17 1.13 -8.32
N ASN A 19 1.55 2.02 -9.09
CA ASN A 19 1.37 1.89 -10.54
C ASN A 19 2.43 2.63 -11.38
N GLU A 20 3.24 3.48 -10.78
CA GLU A 20 4.20 4.32 -11.51
C GLU A 20 5.38 3.50 -12.07
N PRO A 21 5.55 3.41 -13.42
CA PRO A 21 6.67 2.70 -14.03
C PRO A 21 8.02 3.38 -13.83
N ASP A 22 8.08 4.70 -13.91
CA ASP A 22 9.34 5.45 -13.89
C ASP A 22 9.89 5.50 -12.45
N PRO A 23 11.09 4.94 -12.19
CA PRO A 23 11.64 4.89 -10.84
C PRO A 23 11.89 6.28 -10.24
N THR A 24 12.23 7.28 -11.05
CA THR A 24 12.46 8.65 -10.60
C THR A 24 11.14 9.31 -10.20
N VAL A 25 10.10 9.15 -11.03
CA VAL A 25 8.76 9.69 -10.73
C VAL A 25 8.20 9.01 -9.48
N ARG A 26 8.30 7.68 -9.39
CA ARG A 26 7.84 6.91 -8.22
C ARG A 26 8.53 7.35 -6.93
N SER A 27 9.85 7.53 -6.99
CA SER A 27 10.67 7.98 -5.87
C SER A 27 10.29 9.39 -5.39
N LYS A 28 9.89 10.27 -6.31
CA LYS A 28 9.32 11.58 -5.99
C LYS A 28 7.96 11.46 -5.31
N ILE A 29 7.04 10.62 -5.82
CA ILE A 29 5.73 10.38 -5.20
C ILE A 29 5.91 9.91 -3.76
N ILE A 30 6.81 8.94 -3.52
CA ILE A 30 7.08 8.40 -2.18
C ILE A 30 7.58 9.50 -1.22
N ARG A 31 8.52 10.35 -1.65
CA ARG A 31 9.04 11.46 -0.82
C ARG A 31 8.00 12.50 -0.46
N GLU A 32 7.06 12.77 -1.36
CA GLU A 32 5.99 13.73 -1.12
C GLU A 32 4.84 13.15 -0.28
N LEU A 33 4.60 11.84 -0.37
CA LEU A 33 3.48 11.17 0.27
C LEU A 33 3.82 10.70 1.69
N TRP A 34 5.05 10.27 1.94
CA TRP A 34 5.47 9.67 3.21
C TRP A 34 6.30 10.62 4.07
N ALA A 35 6.12 10.52 5.38
CA ALA A 35 7.06 11.08 6.34
C ALA A 35 8.47 10.46 6.13
N PRO A 36 9.57 11.19 6.42
CA PRO A 36 10.93 10.66 6.20
C PRO A 36 11.21 9.31 6.86
N ASP A 37 10.58 9.03 8.00
CA ASP A 37 10.70 7.81 8.80
C ASP A 37 9.43 6.93 8.75
N GLY A 38 8.56 7.18 7.76
CA GLY A 38 7.30 6.46 7.57
C GLY A 38 7.49 4.95 7.44
N VAL A 39 6.52 4.19 7.92
CA VAL A 39 6.59 2.71 7.96
C VAL A 39 5.46 2.07 7.17
N HIS A 40 5.80 1.14 6.28
CA HIS A 40 4.83 0.23 5.67
C HIS A 40 4.88 -1.11 6.41
N VAL A 41 3.75 -1.50 6.99
CA VAL A 41 3.56 -2.74 7.75
C VAL A 41 2.66 -3.67 6.94
N LEU A 42 3.21 -4.80 6.51
CA LEU A 42 2.41 -5.91 5.99
C LEU A 42 1.98 -6.78 7.18
N VAL A 43 0.73 -6.61 7.60
CA VAL A 43 0.18 -7.28 8.80
C VAL A 43 0.05 -8.79 8.56
N ASP A 44 -0.36 -9.17 7.35
CA ASP A 44 -0.52 -10.56 6.93
C ASP A 44 0.60 -10.93 5.95
N PRO A 45 1.75 -11.44 6.42
CA PRO A 45 2.86 -11.82 5.54
C PRO A 45 2.48 -13.00 4.62
N PRO A 46 3.22 -13.21 3.51
CA PRO A 46 2.93 -14.28 2.56
C PRO A 46 2.81 -15.66 3.21
N GLN A 47 1.92 -16.51 2.67
CA GLN A 47 1.59 -17.82 3.22
C GLN A 47 2.84 -18.67 3.55
N ALA A 48 3.82 -18.73 2.66
CA ALA A 48 5.05 -19.49 2.87
C ALA A 48 5.80 -19.06 4.14
N MET A 49 5.79 -17.77 4.49
CA MET A 49 6.42 -17.27 5.72
C MET A 49 5.59 -17.60 6.96
N ARG A 50 4.26 -17.55 6.85
CA ARG A 50 3.36 -17.97 7.94
C ARG A 50 3.55 -19.45 8.28
N GLU A 51 3.65 -20.28 7.25
CA GLU A 51 3.91 -21.73 7.38
C GLU A 51 5.28 -21.98 8.01
N ALA A 52 6.32 -21.27 7.58
CA ALA A 52 7.67 -21.38 8.14
C ALA A 52 7.72 -20.98 9.62
N ALA A 53 7.09 -19.87 10.02
CA ALA A 53 7.03 -19.45 11.42
C ALA A 53 6.26 -20.46 12.28
N THR A 54 5.13 -20.97 11.76
CA THR A 54 4.30 -21.98 12.43
C THR A 54 5.07 -23.28 12.64
N ALA A 55 5.81 -23.75 11.62
CA ALA A 55 6.62 -24.96 11.71
C ALA A 55 7.71 -24.87 12.80
N LEU A 56 8.15 -23.66 13.12
CA LEU A 56 9.11 -23.37 14.17
C LEU A 56 8.46 -22.98 15.52
N ALA A 57 7.14 -23.03 15.63
CA ALA A 57 6.36 -22.63 16.80
C ALA A 57 6.57 -21.17 17.23
N PHE A 58 6.86 -20.27 16.29
CA PHE A 58 6.89 -18.83 16.53
C PHE A 58 5.57 -18.17 16.10
N PRO A 59 5.16 -17.08 16.77
CA PRO A 59 4.10 -16.23 16.23
C PRO A 59 4.53 -15.68 14.87
N VAL A 60 3.57 -15.57 13.95
CA VAL A 60 3.81 -14.95 12.64
C VAL A 60 4.06 -13.46 12.85
N PRO A 61 5.28 -12.95 12.56
CA PRO A 61 5.56 -11.52 12.72
C PRO A 61 4.98 -10.73 11.53
N PRO A 62 4.56 -9.48 11.72
CA PRO A 62 4.37 -8.57 10.59
C PRO A 62 5.71 -8.32 9.89
N LEU A 63 5.65 -7.88 8.62
CA LEU A 63 6.83 -7.37 7.92
C LEU A 63 6.77 -5.87 7.85
N GLU A 64 7.91 -5.23 8.06
CA GLU A 64 8.00 -3.78 8.07
C GLU A 64 9.13 -3.31 7.18
N VAL A 65 8.89 -2.23 6.45
CA VAL A 65 9.93 -1.41 5.82
C VAL A 65 9.78 0.02 6.28
N ARG A 66 10.91 0.71 6.50
CA ARG A 66 10.94 2.04 7.09
C ARG A 66 11.80 3.00 6.29
N GLY A 67 11.27 4.21 6.10
CA GLY A 67 11.95 5.31 5.44
C GLY A 67 11.93 5.22 3.92
N HIS A 68 12.18 6.35 3.26
CA HIS A 68 11.99 6.50 1.81
C HIS A 68 12.79 5.50 0.98
N GLU A 69 14.03 5.17 1.36
CA GLU A 69 14.84 4.21 0.62
C GLU A 69 14.25 2.80 0.65
N ALA A 70 13.81 2.32 1.81
CA ALA A 70 13.21 1.01 1.95
C ALA A 70 11.83 0.94 1.26
N LEU A 71 11.07 2.04 1.30
CA LEU A 71 9.81 2.19 0.58
C LEU A 71 10.05 2.17 -0.94
N ASP A 72 11.05 2.89 -1.45
CA ASP A 72 11.43 2.88 -2.88
C ASP A 72 11.68 1.43 -3.36
N VAL A 73 12.43 0.65 -2.59
CA VAL A 73 12.70 -0.77 -2.89
C VAL A 73 11.42 -1.62 -2.83
N ARG A 74 10.62 -1.46 -1.77
CA ARG A 74 9.39 -2.25 -1.56
C ARG A 74 8.36 -2.02 -2.66
N VAL A 75 8.16 -0.78 -3.07
CA VAL A 75 7.20 -0.41 -4.12
C VAL A 75 7.73 -0.83 -5.49
N ALA A 76 9.01 -0.62 -5.77
CA ALA A 76 9.62 -1.09 -7.01
C ALA A 76 9.53 -2.62 -7.17
N HIS A 77 9.76 -3.37 -6.09
CA HIS A 77 9.66 -4.83 -6.12
C HIS A 77 8.22 -5.29 -6.43
N ALA A 78 7.22 -4.68 -5.80
CA ALA A 78 5.82 -4.99 -6.11
C ALA A 78 5.45 -4.65 -7.56
N TYR A 79 5.89 -3.49 -8.06
CA TYR A 79 5.68 -3.11 -9.46
C TYR A 79 6.25 -4.17 -10.41
N THR A 80 7.50 -4.60 -10.20
CA THR A 80 8.14 -5.64 -11.02
C THR A 80 7.39 -6.96 -10.99
N MET A 81 6.94 -7.40 -9.81
CA MET A 81 6.26 -8.68 -9.68
C MET A 81 4.86 -8.70 -10.32
N PHE A 82 4.10 -7.61 -10.16
CA PHE A 82 2.67 -7.63 -10.46
C PHE A 82 2.30 -6.85 -11.72
N LEU A 83 3.01 -5.76 -12.02
CA LEU A 83 2.58 -4.79 -13.04
C LEU A 83 3.50 -4.71 -14.25
N ALA A 84 4.77 -5.09 -14.13
CA ALA A 84 5.74 -4.94 -15.23
C ALA A 84 5.38 -5.71 -16.50
N SER A 85 4.59 -6.79 -16.40
CA SER A 85 4.06 -7.50 -17.58
C SER A 85 2.98 -6.71 -18.34
N GLY A 86 2.39 -5.69 -17.70
CA GLY A 86 1.23 -4.95 -18.21
C GLY A 86 -0.10 -5.70 -18.07
N GLU A 87 -0.09 -6.90 -17.48
CA GLU A 87 -1.30 -7.73 -17.32
C GLU A 87 -2.22 -7.26 -16.20
N HIS A 88 -1.67 -6.51 -15.23
CA HIS A 88 -2.41 -6.00 -14.08
C HIS A 88 -2.18 -4.51 -13.82
N PHE A 89 -3.05 -3.93 -13.00
CA PHE A 89 -2.88 -2.62 -12.36
C PHE A 89 -3.59 -2.62 -10.99
N PHE A 90 -3.22 -1.69 -10.11
CA PHE A 90 -3.90 -1.50 -8.82
C PHE A 90 -4.86 -0.32 -8.87
N GLU A 91 -6.01 -0.44 -8.20
CA GLU A 91 -6.95 0.67 -8.01
C GLU A 91 -7.54 0.70 -6.60
N ALA A 92 -8.08 1.86 -6.21
CA ALA A 92 -8.92 1.95 -5.02
C ALA A 92 -10.28 1.28 -5.32
N ALA A 93 -10.61 0.24 -4.55
CA ALA A 93 -11.82 -0.57 -4.75
C ALA A 93 -13.08 0.04 -4.11
N SER A 94 -12.92 1.10 -3.30
CA SER A 94 -14.01 1.78 -2.60
C SER A 94 -13.60 3.20 -2.23
N GLU A 95 -14.58 4.06 -1.91
CA GLU A 95 -14.28 5.37 -1.31
C GLU A 95 -13.56 5.22 0.04
N PRO A 96 -12.56 6.07 0.34
CA PRO A 96 -11.89 6.03 1.62
C PRO A 96 -12.81 6.45 2.77
N SER A 97 -12.64 5.79 3.89
CA SER A 97 -13.27 6.15 5.16
C SER A 97 -12.28 6.90 6.04
N VAL A 98 -12.69 8.08 6.56
CA VAL A 98 -11.95 8.78 7.61
C VAL A 98 -12.39 8.17 8.95
N LEU A 99 -11.50 7.40 9.58
CA LEU A 99 -11.80 6.67 10.80
C LEU A 99 -11.67 7.58 12.03
N LEU A 100 -10.63 8.41 12.04
CA LEU A 100 -10.31 9.40 13.07
C LEU A 100 -9.60 10.58 12.38
N PRO A 101 -9.41 11.73 13.05
CA PRO A 101 -8.47 12.74 12.56
C PRO A 101 -7.12 12.08 12.22
N HIS A 102 -6.60 12.34 11.02
CA HIS A 102 -5.35 11.78 10.50
C HIS A 102 -5.32 10.24 10.35
N VAL A 103 -6.45 9.53 10.42
CA VAL A 103 -6.52 8.08 10.18
C VAL A 103 -7.53 7.77 9.08
N ILE A 104 -7.05 7.18 7.99
CA ILE A 104 -7.84 6.88 6.79
C ILE A 104 -7.73 5.38 6.50
N ALA A 105 -8.84 4.76 6.11
CA ALA A 105 -8.85 3.38 5.64
C ALA A 105 -9.51 3.28 4.26
N PHE A 106 -8.97 2.44 3.39
CA PHE A 106 -9.55 2.19 2.07
C PHE A 106 -9.19 0.79 1.58
N ARG A 107 -10.08 0.21 0.76
CA ARG A 107 -9.79 -1.05 0.07
C ARG A 107 -9.11 -0.77 -1.25
N TRP A 108 -8.17 -1.64 -1.61
CA TRP A 108 -7.55 -1.66 -2.92
C TRP A 108 -7.80 -3.01 -3.59
N ALA A 109 -7.73 -3.01 -4.92
CA ALA A 109 -7.83 -4.20 -5.75
C ALA A 109 -6.69 -4.22 -6.77
N MET A 110 -6.24 -5.42 -7.12
CA MET A 110 -5.43 -5.69 -8.29
C MET A 110 -6.34 -6.26 -9.37
N LEU A 111 -6.38 -5.62 -10.54
CA LEU A 111 -7.27 -6.00 -11.64
C LEU A 111 -6.46 -6.40 -12.85
N THR A 112 -7.02 -7.30 -13.67
CA THR A 112 -6.49 -7.56 -15.01
C THR A 112 -6.73 -6.36 -15.92
N THR A 113 -5.75 -5.97 -16.74
CA THR A 113 -5.86 -4.79 -17.62
C THR A 113 -6.98 -4.93 -18.66
N GLY A 114 -7.21 -6.14 -19.16
CA GLY A 114 -8.22 -6.43 -20.19
C GLY A 114 -9.64 -6.55 -19.63
N ALA A 115 -9.93 -7.66 -18.95
CA ALA A 115 -11.26 -7.96 -18.46
C ALA A 115 -11.66 -7.18 -17.20
N ARG A 116 -10.69 -6.50 -16.54
CA ARG A 116 -10.87 -5.81 -15.26
C ARG A 116 -11.42 -6.74 -14.18
N GLU A 117 -10.95 -7.97 -14.18
CA GLU A 117 -11.28 -8.96 -13.15
C GLU A 117 -10.42 -8.72 -11.92
N VAL A 118 -11.05 -8.72 -10.74
CA VAL A 118 -10.34 -8.61 -9.46
C VAL A 118 -9.63 -9.93 -9.18
N VAL A 119 -8.29 -9.88 -9.15
CA VAL A 119 -7.41 -11.04 -8.94
C VAL A 119 -6.62 -10.95 -7.63
N GLY A 120 -6.75 -9.84 -6.92
CA GLY A 120 -6.17 -9.62 -5.60
C GLY A 120 -6.73 -8.36 -4.97
N GLY A 121 -6.50 -8.19 -3.68
CA GLY A 121 -6.99 -7.02 -2.96
C GLY A 121 -6.57 -7.00 -1.51
N GLY A 122 -6.98 -5.94 -0.83
CA GLY A 122 -6.68 -5.75 0.56
C GLY A 122 -7.32 -4.51 1.15
N LEU A 123 -6.93 -4.24 2.38
CA LEU A 123 -7.27 -3.05 3.15
C LEU A 123 -5.96 -2.40 3.58
N ASP A 124 -5.83 -1.10 3.35
CA ASP A 124 -4.75 -0.29 3.91
C ASP A 124 -5.36 0.68 4.94
N VAL A 125 -4.69 0.81 6.08
CA VAL A 125 -5.02 1.78 7.14
C VAL A 125 -3.85 2.73 7.32
N LEU A 126 -4.03 3.96 6.86
CA LEU A 126 -3.03 5.02 6.86
C LEU A 126 -3.21 5.90 8.09
N ALA A 127 -2.12 6.16 8.81
CA ALA A 127 -2.02 7.22 9.80
C ALA A 127 -1.09 8.32 9.29
N LEU A 128 -1.54 9.56 9.39
CA LEU A 128 -0.83 10.74 8.88
C LEU A 128 -0.17 11.54 10.01
N ASP A 129 0.87 12.30 9.69
CA ASP A 129 1.34 13.40 10.54
C ASP A 129 0.49 14.67 10.37
N ASP A 130 0.88 15.72 11.08
CA ASP A 130 0.20 17.02 11.08
C ASP A 130 0.36 17.74 9.72
N GLU A 131 1.37 17.37 8.93
CA GLU A 131 1.59 17.83 7.56
C GLU A 131 0.81 17.02 6.50
N GLY A 132 0.08 15.99 6.93
CA GLY A 132 -0.72 15.12 6.06
C GLY A 132 0.09 14.06 5.30
N ARG A 133 1.32 13.78 5.72
CA ARG A 133 2.15 12.70 5.15
C ARG A 133 1.95 11.41 5.90
N ILE A 134 2.11 10.28 5.21
CA ILE A 134 1.93 8.95 5.79
C ILE A 134 3.07 8.67 6.78
N ARG A 135 2.71 8.51 8.05
CA ARG A 135 3.58 8.05 9.14
C ARG A 135 3.58 6.53 9.24
N SER A 136 2.43 5.90 9.05
CA SER A 136 2.33 4.45 8.99
C SER A 136 1.22 4.00 8.06
N ASP A 137 1.46 2.92 7.34
CA ASP A 137 0.46 2.15 6.61
C ASP A 137 0.43 0.72 7.15
N HIS A 138 -0.75 0.26 7.55
CA HIS A 138 -0.98 -1.12 7.96
C HIS A 138 -1.81 -1.82 6.88
N GLN A 139 -1.13 -2.65 6.12
CA GLN A 139 -1.67 -3.38 4.98
C GLN A 139 -2.11 -4.79 5.38
N TYR A 140 -3.37 -5.09 5.08
CA TYR A 140 -3.99 -6.40 5.23
C TYR A 140 -4.27 -6.98 3.86
N ILE A 141 -3.70 -8.15 3.57
CA ILE A 141 -3.92 -8.84 2.29
C ILE A 141 -5.05 -9.85 2.48
N ASN A 142 -6.15 -9.67 1.77
CA ASN A 142 -7.20 -10.67 1.66
C ASN A 142 -7.73 -10.69 0.23
N ALA A 143 -7.71 -11.86 -0.41
CA ALA A 143 -8.61 -12.09 -1.53
C ALA A 143 -10.04 -11.94 -0.99
N THR A 144 -10.84 -11.13 -1.68
CA THR A 144 -12.28 -10.99 -1.45
C THR A 144 -12.98 -12.32 -1.23
#